data_AF-A0A356B503-F1
#
_entry.id   AF-A0A356B503-F1
#
_cell.length_a   1.000
_cell.length_b   1.000
_cell.length_c   1.000
_cell.angle_alpha   90.00
_cell.angle_beta   90.00
_cell.angle_gamma   90.00
#
_symmetry.space_group_name_H-M   'P 1'
#
loop_
_entity.id
_entity.type
_entity.pdbx_description
1 polymer ?
#
loop_
_entity_poly.entity_id
_entity_poly.type
_entity_poly.pdbx_seq_one_letter_code
_entity_poly.pdbx_strand_id
1 'polypeptide(L)'
;MMKKKSTHSNTRKDRIEEIDVEHLTFSDISPRYGTGQAITHGSGRGKSYSYRNGVSTHIGDIEESIWCKIVNLLICKYGELELHKQLRTWVKDKYLWIKRDDDLTREALELHARRIFDCPEWVDYIPFNRQYRPETLENANIIRVICSCCNQAGDVTQEQINRSNGCVHCPACGRWSEFRVVS
;
A
#
# COMPACT_ATOMS: atom_id res chain seq x y z
N MET A 1 -11.78 25.72 -28.26
CA MET A 1 -10.46 25.12 -27.99
C MET A 1 -10.66 23.81 -27.24
N MET A 2 -10.41 22.69 -27.92
CA MET A 2 -10.48 21.36 -27.31
C MET A 2 -9.28 21.17 -26.36
N LYS A 3 -9.55 20.81 -25.11
CA LYS A 3 -8.51 20.43 -24.14
C LYS A 3 -7.80 19.18 -24.67
N LYS A 4 -6.50 19.29 -24.97
CA LYS A 4 -5.64 18.12 -25.23
C LYS A 4 -5.66 17.26 -23.98
N LYS A 5 -6.28 16.07 -24.06
CA LYS A 5 -6.11 15.02 -23.05
C LYS A 5 -4.62 14.66 -23.06
N SER A 6 -3.94 14.86 -21.94
CA SER A 6 -2.60 14.33 -21.70
C SER A 6 -2.70 12.81 -21.74
N THR A 7 -2.43 12.21 -22.88
CA THR A 7 -2.11 10.79 -22.98
C THR A 7 -0.69 10.63 -22.45
N HIS A 8 -0.54 10.42 -21.14
CA HIS A 8 0.71 9.88 -20.62
C HIS A 8 0.86 8.49 -21.22
N SER A 9 1.80 8.34 -22.17
CA SER A 9 2.25 7.01 -22.56
C SER A 9 2.83 6.36 -21.32
N ASN A 10 2.20 5.29 -20.85
CA ASN A 10 2.73 4.50 -19.73
C ASN A 10 3.94 3.74 -20.26
N THR A 11 5.11 4.39 -20.27
CA THR A 11 6.34 3.84 -20.84
C THR A 11 6.76 2.64 -20.03
N ARG A 12 6.93 1.51 -20.71
CA ARG A 12 7.36 0.23 -20.11
C ARG A 12 8.82 0.32 -19.70
N LYS A 13 9.12 -0.17 -18.50
CA LYS A 13 10.46 -0.20 -17.91
C LYS A 13 10.74 -1.56 -17.31
N ASP A 14 11.58 -2.34 -17.98
CA ASP A 14 11.88 -3.73 -17.57
C ASP A 14 13.32 -3.90 -17.05
N ARG A 15 14.12 -2.83 -17.09
CA ARG A 15 15.52 -2.82 -16.70
C ARG A 15 15.76 -1.71 -15.68
N ILE A 16 16.56 -2.01 -14.66
CA ILE A 16 16.82 -1.04 -13.58
C ILE A 16 17.63 0.15 -14.08
N GLU A 17 18.46 -0.05 -15.11
CA GLU A 17 19.31 0.99 -15.72
C GLU A 17 18.49 2.07 -16.45
N GLU A 18 17.21 1.79 -16.76
CA GLU A 18 16.28 2.75 -17.37
C GLU A 18 15.65 3.70 -16.34
N ILE A 19 16.05 3.59 -15.07
CA ILE A 19 15.47 4.28 -13.92
C ILE A 19 16.58 4.91 -13.10
N ASP A 20 16.51 6.24 -12.94
CA ASP A 20 17.43 6.99 -12.09
C ASP A 20 17.01 6.89 -10.62
N VAL A 21 17.43 5.81 -9.95
CA VAL A 21 17.06 5.49 -8.55
C VAL A 21 17.55 6.55 -7.56
N GLU A 22 18.63 7.26 -7.87
CA GLU A 22 19.23 8.26 -6.99
C GLU A 22 18.32 9.48 -6.77
N HIS A 23 17.44 9.78 -7.72
CA HIS A 23 16.52 10.91 -7.62
C HIS A 23 15.06 10.50 -7.36
N LEU A 24 14.79 9.20 -7.19
CA LEU A 24 13.45 8.71 -6.90
C LEU A 24 13.02 8.93 -5.45
N THR A 25 11.72 9.18 -5.30
CA THR A 25 10.98 9.15 -4.04
C THR A 25 9.96 8.01 -4.03
N PHE A 26 9.40 7.69 -2.86
CA PHE A 26 8.29 6.72 -2.78
C PHE A 26 7.03 7.17 -3.54
N SER A 27 6.81 8.48 -3.70
CA SER A 27 5.64 8.99 -4.45
C SER A 27 5.74 8.63 -5.94
N ASP A 28 6.95 8.70 -6.50
CA ASP A 28 7.19 8.42 -7.92
C ASP A 28 6.90 6.95 -8.28
N ILE A 29 7.25 6.05 -7.38
CA ILE A 29 7.10 4.60 -7.54
C ILE A 29 5.86 4.03 -6.84
N SER A 30 4.99 4.88 -6.30
CA SER A 30 3.79 4.44 -5.58
C SER A 30 2.87 3.68 -6.54
N PRO A 31 2.45 2.45 -6.19
CA PRO A 31 1.65 1.63 -7.08
C PRO A 31 0.26 2.23 -7.29
N ARG A 32 -0.15 2.41 -8.55
CA ARG A 32 -1.54 2.74 -8.91
C ARG A 32 -2.38 1.48 -9.06
N TYR A 33 -1.91 0.56 -9.91
CA TYR A 33 -2.53 -0.73 -10.19
C TYR A 33 -1.50 -1.69 -10.79
N GLY A 34 -1.76 -2.99 -10.68
CA GLY A 34 -0.96 -4.03 -11.34
C GLY A 34 -1.24 -4.10 -12.84
N THR A 35 -0.20 -4.40 -13.62
CA THR A 35 -0.26 -4.60 -15.07
C THR A 35 0.17 -6.02 -15.40
N GLY A 36 -0.34 -6.55 -16.51
CA GLY A 36 -0.02 -7.89 -16.95
C GLY A 36 -0.02 -7.98 -18.46
N GLN A 37 1.00 -8.63 -19.03
CA GLN A 37 1.07 -8.89 -20.47
C GLN A 37 1.37 -10.37 -20.72
N ALA A 38 0.45 -11.03 -21.44
CA ALA A 38 0.71 -12.33 -22.01
C ALA A 38 1.67 -12.17 -23.21
N ILE A 39 2.80 -12.86 -23.14
CA ILE A 39 3.80 -12.91 -24.19
C ILE A 39 3.70 -14.28 -24.83
N THR A 40 3.43 -14.30 -26.13
CA THR A 40 3.37 -15.53 -26.91
C THR A 40 4.69 -15.73 -27.63
N HIS A 41 5.22 -16.94 -27.56
CA HIS A 41 6.40 -17.34 -28.31
C HIS A 41 6.02 -18.45 -29.29
N GLY A 42 6.62 -18.45 -30.48
CA GLY A 42 6.38 -19.47 -31.50
C GLY A 42 4.99 -19.42 -32.16
N SER A 43 4.66 -20.48 -32.91
CA SER A 43 3.38 -20.60 -33.62
C SER A 43 2.95 -22.07 -33.75
N GLY A 44 1.66 -22.30 -34.03
CA GLY A 44 1.10 -23.64 -34.21
C GLY A 44 1.31 -24.55 -32.99
N ARG A 45 1.83 -25.76 -33.22
CA ARG A 45 2.13 -26.74 -32.16
C ARG A 45 3.32 -26.35 -31.26
N GLY A 46 4.14 -25.38 -31.68
CA GLY A 46 5.26 -24.84 -30.91
C GLY A 46 4.92 -23.57 -30.14
N LYS A 47 3.63 -23.21 -30.01
CA LYS A 47 3.19 -22.01 -29.30
C LYS A 47 3.35 -22.20 -27.80
N SER A 48 4.14 -21.34 -27.16
CA SER A 48 4.26 -21.25 -25.71
C SER A 48 3.86 -19.86 -25.22
N TYR A 49 3.57 -19.76 -23.93
CA TYR A 49 3.14 -18.52 -23.30
C TYR A 49 4.01 -18.23 -22.09
N SER A 50 4.40 -16.97 -21.94
CA SER A 50 4.93 -16.42 -20.70
C SER A 50 4.10 -15.21 -20.29
N TYR A 51 4.28 -14.76 -19.06
CA TYR A 51 3.53 -13.62 -18.53
C TYR A 51 4.48 -12.64 -17.89
N ARG A 52 4.33 -11.35 -18.19
CA ARG A 52 5.06 -10.26 -17.56
C ARG A 52 4.12 -9.57 -16.58
N ASN A 53 4.47 -9.60 -15.31
CA ASN A 53 3.80 -8.83 -14.26
C ASN A 53 4.48 -7.48 -14.12
N GLY A 54 3.70 -6.42 -13.91
CA GLY A 54 4.25 -5.13 -13.57
C GLY A 54 3.34 -4.27 -12.73
N VAL A 55 3.84 -3.08 -12.47
CA VAL A 55 3.27 -2.11 -11.55
C VAL A 55 3.26 -0.77 -12.27
N SER A 56 2.06 -0.23 -12.48
CA SER A 56 1.89 1.11 -13.02
C SER A 56 2.17 2.15 -11.94
N THR A 57 3.14 3.03 -12.17
CA THR A 57 3.63 4.08 -11.25
C THR A 57 3.70 5.45 -11.94
N HIS A 58 4.01 6.54 -11.23
CA HIS A 58 4.10 7.88 -11.83
C HIS A 58 5.12 7.95 -12.98
N ILE A 59 6.19 7.19 -12.89
CA ILE A 59 7.29 7.18 -13.87
C ILE A 59 7.14 6.15 -15.00
N GLY A 60 6.09 5.33 -14.98
CA GLY A 60 5.79 4.35 -16.01
C GLY A 60 5.34 2.98 -15.47
N ASP A 61 5.35 1.99 -16.37
CA ASP A 61 4.97 0.61 -16.07
C ASP A 61 6.22 -0.23 -15.81
N ILE A 62 6.53 -0.47 -14.54
CA ILE A 62 7.76 -1.12 -14.09
C ILE A 62 7.51 -2.62 -13.93
N GLU A 63 8.43 -3.46 -14.39
CA GLU A 63 8.35 -4.91 -14.14
C GLU A 63 8.38 -5.19 -12.63
N GLU A 64 7.56 -6.13 -12.16
CA GLU A 64 7.30 -6.32 -10.73
C GLU A 64 8.57 -6.60 -9.92
N SER A 65 9.46 -7.48 -10.41
CA SER A 65 10.71 -7.80 -9.72
C SER A 65 11.67 -6.59 -9.65
N ILE A 66 11.70 -5.76 -10.70
CA ILE A 66 12.46 -4.51 -10.72
C ILE A 66 11.85 -3.48 -9.76
N TRP A 67 10.53 -3.35 -9.76
CA TRP A 67 9.83 -2.46 -8.83
C TRP A 67 10.12 -2.85 -7.37
N CYS A 68 10.05 -4.13 -7.03
CA CYS A 68 10.41 -4.63 -5.69
C CYS A 68 11.86 -4.28 -5.32
N LYS A 69 12.82 -4.39 -6.25
CA LYS A 69 14.22 -3.99 -6.01
C LYS A 69 14.35 -2.49 -5.74
N ILE A 70 13.66 -1.65 -6.51
CA ILE A 70 13.71 -0.20 -6.34
C ILE A 70 13.14 0.22 -4.98
N VAL A 71 12.00 -0.36 -4.57
CA VAL A 71 11.41 -0.09 -3.24
C VAL A 71 12.42 -0.43 -2.13
N ASN A 72 13.07 -1.59 -2.22
CA ASN A 72 14.10 -1.98 -1.24
C ASN A 72 15.30 -1.02 -1.22
N LEU A 73 15.78 -0.58 -2.39
CA LEU A 73 16.86 0.41 -2.48
C LEU A 73 16.46 1.74 -1.83
N LEU A 74 15.22 2.20 -2.05
CA LEU A 74 14.71 3.42 -1.42
C LEU A 74 14.57 3.26 0.09
N ILE A 75 14.06 2.12 0.58
CA ILE A 75 14.01 1.81 2.02
C ILE A 75 15.40 1.91 2.65
N CYS A 76 16.41 1.31 2.02
CA CYS A 76 17.79 1.41 2.49
C CYS A 76 18.33 2.84 2.46
N LYS A 77 18.09 3.57 1.35
CA LYS A 77 18.51 4.96 1.16
C LYS A 77 17.94 5.90 2.23
N TYR A 78 16.68 5.74 2.59
CA TYR A 78 16.02 6.55 3.61
C TYR A 78 16.21 6.01 5.04
N GLY A 79 16.96 4.92 5.23
CA GLY A 79 17.20 4.33 6.55
C GLY A 79 15.96 3.70 7.18
N GLU A 80 14.94 3.34 6.40
CA GLU A 80 13.64 2.87 6.89
C GLU A 80 13.54 1.34 7.02
N LEU A 81 14.68 0.64 7.06
CA LEU A 81 14.71 -0.83 7.09
C LEU A 81 13.96 -1.40 8.31
N GLU A 82 14.07 -0.76 9.47
CA GLU A 82 13.39 -1.23 10.68
C GLU A 82 11.87 -1.01 10.58
N LEU A 83 11.44 0.15 10.08
CA LEU A 83 10.02 0.43 9.82
C LEU A 83 9.41 -0.58 8.83
N HIS A 84 10.16 -0.93 7.78
CA HIS A 84 9.72 -1.95 6.84
C HIS A 84 9.57 -3.34 7.49
N LYS A 85 10.51 -3.74 8.37
CA LYS A 85 10.40 -5.02 9.11
C LYS A 85 9.18 -5.04 10.05
N GLN A 86 8.90 -3.92 10.71
CA GLN A 86 7.72 -3.76 11.57
C GLN A 86 6.44 -3.89 10.74
N LEU A 87 6.36 -3.22 9.58
CA LEU A 87 5.24 -3.34 8.66
C LEU A 87 5.07 -4.77 8.15
N ARG A 88 6.15 -5.44 7.74
CA ARG A 88 6.11 -6.84 7.30
C ARG A 88 5.60 -7.78 8.39
N THR A 89 6.01 -7.56 9.63
CA THR A 89 5.54 -8.34 10.79
C THR A 89 4.05 -8.09 11.04
N TRP A 90 3.62 -6.82 10.98
CA TRP A 90 2.20 -6.45 11.08
C TRP A 90 1.34 -7.13 10.02
N VAL A 91 1.77 -7.08 8.76
CA VAL A 91 1.08 -7.73 7.63
C VAL A 91 1.01 -9.24 7.85
N LYS A 92 2.10 -9.87 8.30
CA LYS A 92 2.13 -11.32 8.57
C LYS A 92 1.10 -11.71 9.63
N ASP A 93 0.97 -10.92 10.69
CA ASP A 93 0.09 -11.21 11.81
C ASP A 93 -1.39 -10.92 11.48
N LYS A 94 -1.65 -9.87 10.69
CA LYS A 94 -3.02 -9.46 10.34
C LYS A 94 -3.56 -10.16 9.10
N TYR A 95 -2.74 -10.35 8.06
CA TYR A 95 -3.19 -10.78 6.74
C TYR A 95 -2.99 -12.29 6.60
N LEU A 96 -3.71 -13.04 7.44
CA LEU A 96 -3.58 -14.49 7.57
C LEU A 96 -3.87 -15.27 6.28
N TRP A 97 -4.47 -14.64 5.27
CA TRP A 97 -4.71 -15.23 3.95
C TRP A 97 -3.46 -15.28 3.07
N ILE A 98 -2.43 -14.48 3.36
CA ILE A 98 -1.16 -14.50 2.62
C ILE A 98 -0.31 -15.65 3.17
N LYS A 99 -0.09 -16.68 2.35
CA LYS A 99 0.61 -17.91 2.77
C LYS A 99 2.07 -17.98 2.31
N ARG A 100 2.38 -17.39 1.16
CA ARG A 100 3.72 -17.44 0.57
C ARG A 100 4.54 -16.25 1.03
N ASP A 101 5.81 -16.49 1.32
CA ASP A 101 6.73 -15.45 1.79
C ASP A 101 6.98 -14.37 0.72
N ASP A 102 7.04 -14.77 -0.55
CA ASP A 102 7.15 -13.84 -1.68
C ASP A 102 5.96 -12.88 -1.74
N ASP A 103 4.74 -13.41 -1.57
CA ASP A 103 3.51 -12.62 -1.62
C ASP A 103 3.42 -11.66 -0.42
N LEU A 104 3.88 -12.11 0.76
CA LEU A 104 3.99 -11.27 1.96
C LEU A 104 5.01 -10.14 1.77
N THR A 105 6.16 -10.45 1.20
CA THR A 105 7.22 -9.48 0.93
C THR A 105 6.75 -8.44 -0.08
N ARG A 106 6.13 -8.87 -1.18
CA ARG A 106 5.52 -7.98 -2.18
C ARG A 106 4.47 -7.06 -1.54
N GLU A 107 3.58 -7.61 -0.71
CA GLU A 107 2.53 -6.83 -0.03
C GLU A 107 3.11 -5.77 0.91
N ALA A 108 4.10 -6.15 1.73
CA ALA A 108 4.77 -5.22 2.64
C ALA A 108 5.49 -4.09 1.86
N LEU A 109 6.11 -4.40 0.72
CA LEU A 109 6.75 -3.40 -0.14
C LEU A 109 5.72 -2.44 -0.75
N GLU A 110 4.56 -2.95 -1.17
CA GLU A 110 3.46 -2.13 -1.70
C GLU A 110 2.91 -1.17 -0.65
N LEU A 111 2.62 -1.68 0.55
CA LEU A 111 2.15 -0.85 1.66
C LEU A 111 3.19 0.20 2.07
N HIS A 112 4.49 -0.15 2.05
CA HIS A 112 5.57 0.80 2.33
C HIS A 112 5.67 1.89 1.27
N ALA A 113 5.66 1.52 -0.01
CA ALA A 113 5.70 2.46 -1.13
C ALA A 113 4.47 3.39 -1.18
N ARG A 114 3.32 2.92 -0.69
CA ARG A 114 2.11 3.74 -0.51
C ARG A 114 2.16 4.64 0.73
N ARG A 115 3.16 4.48 1.60
CA ARG A 115 3.23 5.16 2.91
C ARG A 115 1.98 4.89 3.75
N ILE A 116 1.49 3.64 3.76
CA ILE A 116 0.20 3.33 4.41
C ILE A 116 0.16 3.72 5.89
N PHE A 117 1.31 3.61 6.57
CA PHE A 117 1.46 3.96 7.98
C PHE A 117 1.41 5.47 8.25
N ASP A 118 1.56 6.31 7.22
CA ASP A 118 1.38 7.76 7.30
C ASP A 118 -0.05 8.18 6.85
N CYS A 119 -0.93 7.23 6.50
CA CYS A 119 -2.29 7.50 6.01
C CYS A 119 -3.32 7.35 7.16
N PRO A 120 -3.90 8.46 7.68
CA PRO A 120 -4.83 8.41 8.81
C PRO A 120 -6.12 7.64 8.49
N GLU A 121 -6.48 7.50 7.21
CA GLU A 121 -7.64 6.71 6.76
C GLU A 121 -7.42 5.20 6.84
N TRP A 122 -6.17 4.74 6.97
CA TRP A 122 -5.88 3.32 7.08
C TRP A 122 -6.46 2.77 8.38
N VAL A 123 -7.22 1.68 8.29
CA VAL A 123 -7.90 1.06 9.44
C VAL A 123 -6.94 0.73 10.59
N ASP A 124 -5.73 0.29 10.26
CA ASP A 124 -4.72 -0.05 11.27
C ASP A 124 -3.78 1.12 11.61
N TYR A 125 -4.04 2.36 11.14
CA TYR A 125 -3.19 3.53 11.40
C TYR A 125 -2.89 3.72 12.89
N ILE A 126 -3.93 3.78 13.73
CA ILE A 126 -3.77 3.94 15.18
C ILE A 126 -3.05 2.74 15.81
N PRO A 127 -3.52 1.49 15.66
CA PRO A 127 -2.90 0.37 16.37
C PRO A 127 -1.47 0.07 15.88
N PHE A 128 -1.15 0.27 14.60
CA PHE A 128 0.21 0.15 14.07
C PHE A 128 1.13 1.23 14.66
N ASN A 129 0.75 2.51 14.53
CA ASN A 129 1.59 3.61 14.98
C ASN A 129 1.71 3.64 16.51
N ARG A 130 0.67 3.26 17.26
CA ARG A 130 0.77 3.13 18.72
C ARG A 130 1.83 2.12 19.15
N GLN A 131 2.04 1.07 18.36
CA GLN A 131 3.03 0.03 18.68
C GLN A 131 4.45 0.41 18.25
N TYR A 132 4.62 1.06 17.09
CA TYR A 132 5.93 1.22 16.47
C TYR A 132 6.42 2.68 16.35
N ARG A 133 5.49 3.64 16.29
CA ARG A 133 5.75 5.07 16.03
C ARG A 133 4.78 5.98 16.81
N PRO A 134 4.73 5.88 18.15
CA PRO A 134 3.71 6.56 18.95
C PRO A 134 3.74 8.09 18.80
N GLU A 135 4.91 8.66 18.48
CA GLU A 135 5.09 10.10 18.22
C GLU A 135 4.23 10.62 17.06
N THR A 136 3.89 9.76 16.10
CA THR A 136 3.03 10.15 14.97
C THR A 136 1.58 10.42 15.40
N LEU A 137 1.16 9.88 16.54
CA LEU A 137 -0.20 10.04 17.05
C LEU A 137 -0.40 11.34 17.83
N GLU A 138 0.65 12.05 18.23
CA GLU A 138 0.56 13.30 18.99
C GLU A 138 -0.19 14.40 18.23
N ASN A 139 -0.06 14.41 16.90
CA ASN A 139 -0.70 15.38 16.02
C ASN A 139 -1.89 14.78 15.24
N ALA A 140 -2.29 13.55 15.55
CA ALA A 140 -3.39 12.89 14.86
C ALA A 140 -4.76 13.31 15.43
N ASN A 141 -5.76 13.47 14.55
CA ASN A 141 -7.13 13.79 14.93
C ASN A 141 -7.86 12.55 15.46
N ILE A 142 -7.54 12.13 16.69
CA ILE A 142 -8.12 10.92 17.29
C ILE A 142 -9.48 11.24 17.93
N ILE A 143 -10.50 10.52 17.50
CA ILE A 143 -11.88 10.60 17.97
C ILE A 143 -12.24 9.31 18.71
N ARG A 144 -12.82 9.44 19.91
CA ARG A 144 -13.35 8.32 20.66
C ARG A 144 -14.76 8.00 20.18
N VAL A 145 -15.01 6.75 19.82
CA VAL A 145 -16.31 6.27 19.34
C VAL A 145 -16.77 5.04 20.11
N ILE A 146 -18.09 4.84 20.20
CA ILE A 146 -18.69 3.58 20.66
C ILE A 146 -19.34 2.90 19.46
N CYS A 147 -18.87 1.70 19.13
CA CYS A 147 -19.33 0.91 18.00
C CYS A 147 -20.55 0.06 18.38
N SER A 148 -21.60 0.06 17.55
CA SER A 148 -22.85 -0.66 17.85
C SER A 148 -22.69 -2.18 17.89
N CYS A 149 -21.65 -2.73 17.23
CA CYS A 149 -21.41 -4.17 17.17
C CYS A 149 -21.03 -4.82 18.50
N CYS A 150 -20.32 -4.10 19.37
CA CYS A 150 -19.87 -4.63 20.67
C CYS A 150 -20.16 -3.69 21.83
N ASN A 151 -20.69 -2.49 21.58
CA ASN A 151 -20.91 -1.43 22.55
C ASN A 151 -19.66 -1.06 23.37
N GLN A 152 -18.47 -1.27 22.81
CA GLN A 152 -17.21 -0.88 23.42
C GLN A 152 -16.68 0.40 22.79
N ALA A 153 -16.02 1.21 23.63
CA ALA A 153 -15.36 2.42 23.20
C ALA A 153 -14.01 2.09 22.56
N GLY A 154 -13.67 2.79 21.48
CA GLY A 154 -12.41 2.66 20.76
C GLY A 154 -12.00 3.97 20.11
N ASP A 155 -10.72 4.04 19.73
CA ASP A 155 -10.15 5.21 19.08
C ASP A 155 -10.13 5.00 17.56
N VAL A 156 -10.59 5.99 16.82
CA VAL A 156 -10.53 6.08 15.36
C VAL A 156 -10.00 7.46 14.98
N THR A 157 -9.52 7.63 13.75
CA THR A 157 -9.17 8.97 13.25
C THR A 157 -10.41 9.67 12.70
N GLN A 158 -10.43 11.01 12.72
CA GLN A 158 -11.49 11.78 12.06
C GLN A 158 -11.56 11.47 10.57
N GLU A 159 -10.41 11.19 9.94
CA GLU A 159 -10.30 10.83 8.53
C GLU A 159 -10.96 9.47 8.23
N GLN A 160 -10.86 8.49 9.13
CA GLN A 160 -11.60 7.22 9.02
C GLN A 160 -13.12 7.44 9.09
N ILE A 161 -13.59 8.35 9.93
CA ILE A 161 -15.00 8.73 10.01
C ILE A 161 -15.44 9.41 8.72
N ASN A 162 -14.68 10.39 8.22
CA ASN A 162 -15.04 11.17 7.03
C ASN A 162 -15.09 10.30 5.76
N ARG A 163 -14.18 9.34 5.64
CA ARG A 163 -14.14 8.42 4.51
C ARG A 163 -15.31 7.44 4.49
N SER A 164 -15.83 7.11 5.67
CA SER A 164 -16.80 6.05 5.82
C SER A 164 -18.22 6.60 5.89
N ASN A 165 -19.12 6.04 5.08
CA ASN A 165 -20.52 6.47 4.98
C ASN A 165 -21.34 6.03 6.22
N GLY A 166 -20.99 6.52 7.42
CA GLY A 166 -21.72 6.27 8.67
C GLY A 166 -21.29 5.03 9.46
N CYS A 167 -20.30 4.28 8.98
CA CYS A 167 -19.74 3.11 9.69
C CYS A 167 -18.28 3.35 10.07
N VAL A 168 -17.69 2.55 10.95
CA VAL A 168 -16.22 2.46 11.13
C VAL A 168 -15.82 1.01 11.34
N HIS A 169 -14.56 0.70 11.07
CA HIS A 169 -14.00 -0.60 11.46
C HIS A 169 -13.76 -0.60 12.97
N CYS A 170 -14.54 -1.39 13.71
CA CYS A 170 -14.54 -1.39 15.15
C CYS A 170 -13.14 -1.70 15.71
N PRO A 171 -12.55 -0.81 16.53
CA PRO A 171 -11.21 -1.03 17.10
C PRO A 171 -11.13 -2.23 18.05
N ALA A 172 -12.27 -2.68 18.60
CA ALA A 172 -12.32 -3.75 19.58
C ALA A 172 -12.52 -5.14 18.97
N CYS A 173 -13.42 -5.28 17.98
CA CYS A 173 -13.77 -6.59 17.42
C CYS A 173 -13.52 -6.71 15.90
N GLY A 174 -13.08 -5.65 15.23
CA GLY A 174 -12.77 -5.65 13.79
C GLY A 174 -13.99 -5.73 12.86
N ARG A 175 -15.21 -5.57 13.37
CA ARG A 175 -16.41 -5.51 12.51
C ARG A 175 -16.65 -4.09 12.01
N TRP A 176 -17.08 -3.97 10.77
CA TRP A 176 -17.66 -2.71 10.29
C TRP A 176 -19.02 -2.50 10.94
N SER A 177 -19.22 -1.36 11.59
CA SER A 177 -20.48 -1.04 12.27
C SER A 177 -20.75 0.45 12.33
N GLU A 178 -22.01 0.81 12.50
CA GLU A 178 -22.41 2.15 12.95
C GLU A 178 -21.74 2.48 14.29
N PHE A 179 -21.62 3.78 14.56
CA PHE A 179 -20.96 4.28 15.75
C PHE A 179 -21.60 5.57 16.23
N ARG A 180 -21.33 5.92 17.49
CA ARG A 180 -21.59 7.25 18.04
C ARG A 180 -20.30 7.83 18.59
N VAL A 181 -20.06 9.11 18.33
CA VAL A 181 -18.93 9.85 18.91
C VAL A 181 -19.19 10.04 20.40
N VAL A 182 -18.14 9.82 21.20
CA VAL A 182 -18.15 10.13 22.63
C VAL A 182 -17.63 11.55 22.78
N SER A 183 -18.51 12.46 23.16
CA SER A 183 -18.18 13.85 23.53
C SER A 183 -17.40 13.91 24.83
#